data_AF-A0A1F4LFL7-F1
#
_entry.id   AF-A0A1F4LFL7-F1
#
_cell.length_a   1.000
_cell.length_b   1.000
_cell.length_c   1.000
_cell.angle_alpha   90.00
_cell.angle_beta   90.00
_cell.angle_gamma   90.00
#
_symmetry.space_group_name_H-M   'P 1'
#
loop_
_entity.id
_entity.type
_entity.pdbx_description
1 polymer ?
#
loop_
_entity_poly.entity_id
_entity_poly.type
_entity_poly.pdbx_seq_one_letter_code
_entity_poly.pdbx_strand_id
1 'polypeptide(L)'
;MRKAIFVFFLLLGVGAGYLPARNDDWGLRIVMMAVGALFGGAIGGGLSRIGKQQPRHLLDTEEEIESIPGVGMSGRDLAANYWRDEGHPQFMKPPRPEYGNHMLDADKNL
;
A
#
# COMPACT_ATOMS: atom_id res chain seq x y z
N MET A 1 4.50 17.71 -18.46
CA MET A 1 4.74 18.63 -17.32
C MET A 1 5.33 17.96 -16.07
N ARG A 2 4.86 16.80 -15.61
CA ARG A 2 5.34 16.19 -14.34
C ARG A 2 6.80 15.73 -14.34
N LYS A 3 7.28 15.13 -15.45
CA LYS A 3 8.70 14.79 -15.62
C LYS A 3 9.61 16.03 -15.54
N ALA A 4 9.12 17.18 -16.02
CA ALA A 4 9.86 18.44 -15.95
C ALA A 4 9.96 18.95 -14.51
N ILE A 5 8.90 18.80 -13.70
CA ILE A 5 8.92 19.13 -12.26
C ILE A 5 9.96 18.27 -11.54
N PHE A 6 9.97 16.95 -11.79
CA PHE A 6 10.96 16.05 -11.23
C PHE A 6 12.40 16.45 -11.61
N VAL A 7 12.65 16.65 -12.91
CA VAL A 7 13.98 17.05 -13.41
C VAL A 7 14.40 18.41 -12.85
N PHE A 8 13.47 19.35 -12.70
CA PHE A 8 13.75 20.67 -12.12
C PHE A 8 14.23 20.55 -10.67
N PHE A 9 13.48 19.84 -9.81
CA PHE A 9 13.87 19.64 -8.41
C PHE A 9 15.15 18.81 -8.26
N LEU A 10 15.38 17.84 -9.15
CA LEU A 10 16.63 17.08 -9.19
C LEU A 10 17.83 17.98 -9.51
N LEU A 11 17.74 18.79 -10.56
CA LEU A 11 18.80 19.72 -10.95
C LEU A 11 19.05 20.80 -9.90
N LEU A 12 17.99 21.29 -9.24
CA LEU A 12 18.09 22.25 -8.15
C LEU A 12 18.84 21.62 -6.95
N GLY A 13 18.52 20.37 -6.61
CA GLY A 13 19.23 19.63 -5.56
C GLY A 13 20.71 19.42 -5.88
N VAL A 14 21.04 18.98 -7.09
CA VAL A 14 22.44 18.81 -7.55
C VAL A 14 23.19 20.15 -7.53
N GLY A 15 22.57 21.22 -8.02
CA GLY A 15 23.17 22.56 -8.02
C GLY A 15 23.40 23.11 -6.61
N ALA A 16 22.44 22.91 -5.70
CA ALA A 16 22.56 23.30 -4.30
C ALA A 16 23.68 22.53 -3.57
N GLY A 17 23.86 21.24 -3.88
CA GLY A 17 24.98 20.44 -3.36
C GLY A 17 26.34 20.86 -3.94
N TYR A 18 26.37 21.34 -5.19
CA TYR A 18 27.60 21.77 -5.84
C TYR A 18 28.15 23.12 -5.34
N LEU A 19 27.27 24.07 -5.02
CA LEU A 19 27.64 25.42 -4.58
C LEU A 19 28.62 25.46 -3.39
N PRO A 20 28.40 24.72 -2.28
CA PRO A 20 29.31 24.73 -1.14
C PRO A 20 30.62 23.97 -1.42
N ALA A 21 30.58 22.90 -2.22
CA ALA A 21 31.77 22.09 -2.53
C ALA A 21 32.61 22.68 -3.69
N ARG A 22 32.32 23.89 -4.16
CA ARG A 22 32.98 24.46 -5.35
C ARG A 22 34.48 24.68 -5.16
N ASN A 23 35.00 24.82 -3.95
CA ASN A 23 36.46 24.98 -3.74
C ASN A 23 37.14 23.75 -3.12
N ASP A 24 36.41 22.66 -2.95
CA ASP A 24 36.89 21.46 -2.26
C ASP A 24 37.32 20.36 -3.24
N ASP A 25 37.88 19.29 -2.67
CA ASP A 25 38.31 18.09 -3.38
C ASP A 25 37.21 17.52 -4.28
N TRP A 26 37.66 16.99 -5.42
CA TRP A 26 36.80 16.37 -6.43
C TRP A 26 35.84 15.33 -5.83
N GLY A 27 36.31 14.54 -4.86
CA GLY A 27 35.50 13.55 -4.16
C GLY A 27 34.36 14.17 -3.35
N LEU A 28 34.64 15.26 -2.62
CA LEU A 28 33.64 15.94 -1.81
C LEU A 28 32.55 16.59 -2.68
N ARG A 29 32.93 17.11 -3.85
CA ARG A 29 31.98 17.62 -4.86
C ARG A 29 31.00 16.55 -5.32
N ILE A 30 31.49 15.36 -5.67
CA ILE A 30 30.62 14.26 -6.13
C ILE A 30 29.67 13.82 -5.02
N VAL A 31 30.18 13.68 -3.79
CA VAL A 31 29.35 13.29 -2.64
C VAL A 31 28.27 14.33 -2.37
N MET A 32 28.60 15.62 -2.38
CA MET A 32 27.61 16.67 -2.14
C MET A 32 26.59 16.80 -3.27
N MET A 33 26.99 16.61 -4.53
CA MET A 33 26.04 16.50 -5.64
C MET A 33 25.09 15.31 -5.47
N ALA A 34 25.60 14.15 -5.03
CA ALA A 34 24.79 12.95 -4.81
C ALA A 34 23.79 13.15 -3.65
N VAL A 35 24.23 13.76 -2.54
CA VAL A 35 23.36 14.12 -1.42
C VAL A 35 22.27 15.09 -1.88
N GLY A 36 22.64 16.15 -2.59
CA GLY A 36 21.69 17.10 -3.18
C GLY A 36 20.69 16.43 -4.14
N ALA A 37 21.15 15.48 -4.97
CA ALA A 37 20.30 14.70 -5.85
C ALA A 37 19.31 13.80 -5.10
N LEU A 38 19.71 13.19 -3.99
CA LEU A 38 18.84 12.35 -3.16
C LEU A 38 17.70 13.18 -2.57
N PHE A 39 18.00 14.34 -1.99
CA PHE A 39 16.97 15.22 -1.43
C PHE A 39 16.08 15.84 -2.52
N GLY A 40 16.69 16.35 -3.61
CA GLY A 40 15.94 16.90 -4.75
C GLY A 40 15.06 15.85 -5.45
N GLY A 41 15.56 14.61 -5.57
CA GLY A 41 14.84 13.47 -6.14
C GLY A 41 13.70 12.98 -5.25
N ALA A 42 13.86 12.94 -3.93
CA ALA A 42 12.80 12.56 -3.00
C ALA A 42 11.63 13.58 -3.05
N ILE A 43 11.96 14.88 -3.01
CA ILE A 43 10.97 15.97 -3.06
C ILE A 43 10.29 16.01 -4.44
N GLY A 44 11.08 16.02 -5.52
CA GLY A 44 10.57 16.03 -6.89
C GLY A 44 9.78 14.76 -7.23
N GLY A 45 10.19 13.61 -6.70
CA GLY A 45 9.55 12.31 -6.91
C GLY A 45 8.20 12.20 -6.22
N GLY A 46 8.11 12.70 -4.98
CA GLY A 46 6.85 12.79 -4.23
C GLY A 46 5.84 13.72 -4.91
N LEU A 47 6.27 14.93 -5.29
CA LEU A 47 5.42 15.91 -6.00
C LEU A 47 5.03 15.43 -7.41
N SER A 48 5.91 14.68 -8.09
CA SER A 48 5.59 14.10 -9.40
C SER A 48 4.59 12.94 -9.32
N ARG A 49 4.36 12.35 -8.13
CA ARG A 49 3.39 11.26 -7.92
C ARG A 49 1.97 11.74 -7.62
N ILE A 50 1.76 13.02 -7.30
CA ILE A 50 0.45 13.59 -6.89
C ILE A 50 -0.67 13.52 -7.95
N GLY A 51 -0.39 12.99 -9.15
CA GLY A 51 -1.45 12.64 -10.10
C GLY A 51 -1.31 11.26 -10.73
N LYS A 52 -0.49 10.37 -10.15
CA LYS A 52 -0.65 8.94 -10.38
C LYS A 52 -1.78 8.51 -9.46
N GLN A 53 -2.97 8.32 -10.01
CA GLN A 53 -3.79 7.19 -9.57
C GLN A 53 -2.87 5.98 -9.71
N GLN A 54 -2.27 5.57 -8.61
CA GLN A 54 -1.52 4.34 -8.53
C GLN A 54 -2.49 3.26 -9.00
N PRO A 55 -2.24 2.55 -10.11
CA PRO A 55 -2.95 1.31 -10.32
C PRO A 55 -2.58 0.49 -9.10
N ARG A 56 -3.56 0.19 -8.24
CA ARG A 56 -3.45 -0.74 -7.11
C ARG A 56 -3.22 -2.18 -7.59
N HIS A 57 -2.46 -2.36 -8.67
CA HIS A 57 -2.39 -3.56 -9.50
C HIS A 57 -0.97 -4.15 -9.54
N LEU A 58 -0.08 -3.70 -8.64
CA LEU A 58 1.27 -4.28 -8.48
C LEU A 58 1.35 -5.22 -7.27
N LEU A 59 0.19 -5.51 -6.65
CA LEU A 59 0.01 -6.56 -5.65
C LEU A 59 -1.08 -7.56 -6.10
N ASP A 60 -1.26 -7.72 -7.42
CA ASP A 60 -2.05 -8.82 -8.02
C ASP A 60 -1.14 -10.03 -8.23
N THR A 61 -0.40 -10.39 -7.19
CA THR A 61 0.40 -11.60 -7.19
C THR A 61 -0.55 -12.76 -6.87
N GLU A 62 -1.06 -13.35 -7.95
CA GLU A 62 -1.30 -14.79 -8.11
C GLU A 62 -2.56 -15.44 -7.50
N GLU A 63 -3.42 -14.75 -6.73
CA GLU A 63 -4.71 -15.34 -6.25
C GLU A 63 -5.99 -14.74 -6.87
N GLU A 64 -5.89 -13.77 -7.78
CA GLU A 64 -7.03 -13.03 -8.35
C GLU A 64 -7.51 -13.56 -9.72
N ILE A 65 -7.50 -14.88 -9.94
CA ILE A 65 -8.12 -15.51 -11.13
C ILE A 65 -9.28 -16.39 -10.67
N GLU A 66 -10.49 -15.83 -10.69
CA GLU A 66 -11.80 -16.47 -10.37
C GLU A 66 -12.36 -16.31 -8.94
N SER A 67 -12.37 -15.10 -8.38
CA SER A 67 -13.42 -14.78 -7.39
C SER A 67 -14.27 -13.64 -7.91
N ILE A 68 -15.53 -13.96 -8.23
CA ILE A 68 -16.53 -13.01 -8.68
C ILE A 68 -16.61 -11.88 -7.64
N PRO A 69 -16.35 -10.61 -8.03
CA PRO A 69 -16.37 -9.49 -7.11
C PRO A 69 -17.72 -9.40 -6.39
N GLY A 70 -17.70 -9.38 -5.05
CA GLY A 70 -18.92 -9.21 -4.23
C GLY A 70 -19.54 -10.48 -3.65
N VAL A 71 -18.98 -11.67 -3.91
CA VAL A 71 -19.46 -12.94 -3.32
C VAL A 71 -18.90 -13.17 -1.91
N GLY A 72 -17.94 -12.35 -1.45
CA GLY A 72 -17.40 -12.44 -0.09
C GLY A 72 -16.57 -13.71 0.15
N MET A 73 -16.19 -14.40 -0.93
CA MET A 73 -15.35 -15.60 -0.92
C MET A 73 -13.89 -15.30 -1.24
N SER A 74 -13.58 -14.07 -1.70
CA SER A 74 -12.19 -13.67 -1.93
C SER A 74 -11.47 -13.49 -0.59
N GLY A 75 -10.18 -13.84 -0.52
CA GLY A 75 -9.36 -13.64 0.69
C GLY A 75 -9.37 -12.19 1.18
N ARG A 76 -9.48 -11.22 0.24
CA ARG A 76 -9.58 -9.79 0.53
C ARG A 76 -10.91 -9.43 1.20
N ASP A 77 -12.03 -9.98 0.71
CA ASP A 77 -13.35 -9.75 1.31
C ASP A 77 -13.49 -10.42 2.68
N LEU A 78 -12.87 -11.59 2.87
CA LEU A 78 -12.78 -12.28 4.16
C LEU A 78 -11.98 -11.46 5.18
N ALA A 79 -10.85 -10.89 4.76
CA ALA A 79 -10.02 -10.03 5.61
C ALA A 79 -10.74 -8.72 5.99
N ALA A 80 -11.46 -8.10 5.05
CA ALA A 80 -12.22 -6.88 5.31
C ALA A 80 -13.37 -7.10 6.31
N ASN A 81 -14.02 -8.26 6.25
CA ASN A 81 -15.14 -8.61 7.13
C ASN A 81 -14.72 -9.49 8.32
N TYR A 82 -13.42 -9.67 8.56
CA TYR A 82 -12.90 -10.61 9.57
C TYR A 82 -13.50 -10.40 10.96
N TRP A 83 -13.66 -9.15 11.39
CA TRP A 83 -14.24 -8.84 12.71
C TRP A 83 -15.70 -9.29 12.85
N ARG A 84 -16.46 -9.36 11.74
CA ARG A 84 -17.85 -9.80 11.74
C ARG A 84 -17.94 -11.32 11.58
N ASP A 85 -17.23 -11.84 10.59
CA ASP A 85 -17.41 -13.21 10.09
C ASP A 85 -16.32 -14.18 10.57
N GLU A 86 -15.30 -13.70 11.29
CA GLU A 86 -14.19 -14.50 11.84
C GLU A 86 -13.43 -15.32 10.79
N GLY A 87 -13.41 -14.82 9.55
CA GLY A 87 -12.80 -15.51 8.42
C GLY A 87 -13.71 -16.54 7.73
N HIS A 88 -15.00 -16.59 8.08
CA HIS A 88 -15.99 -17.33 7.32
C HIS A 88 -16.53 -16.48 6.16
N PRO A 89 -16.89 -17.12 5.02
CA PRO A 89 -17.67 -16.45 3.99
C PRO A 89 -19.00 -15.92 4.56
N GLN A 90 -19.54 -14.88 3.93
CA GLN A 90 -20.83 -14.30 4.33
C GLN A 90 -21.91 -15.39 4.49
N PHE A 91 -22.63 -15.33 5.62
CA PHE A 91 -23.71 -16.27 5.99
C PHE A 91 -23.31 -17.73 6.22
N MET A 92 -22.01 -18.07 6.18
CA MET A 92 -21.51 -19.43 6.45
C MET A 92 -20.91 -19.59 7.86
N LYS A 93 -21.00 -18.55 8.71
CA LYS A 93 -20.53 -18.62 10.09
C LYS A 93 -21.35 -19.67 10.86
N PRO A 94 -20.72 -20.69 11.47
CA PRO A 94 -21.45 -21.66 12.25
C PRO A 94 -22.09 -20.99 13.48
N PRO A 95 -23.29 -21.43 13.89
CA PRO A 95 -23.91 -20.93 15.11
C PRO A 95 -22.99 -21.21 16.30
N ARG A 96 -22.77 -20.20 17.15
CA ARG A 96 -21.92 -20.37 18.33
C ARG A 96 -22.57 -21.38 19.29
N PRO A 97 -21.78 -22.25 19.97
CA PRO A 97 -22.30 -23.28 20.87
C PRO A 97 -23.21 -22.71 21.96
N GLU A 98 -22.96 -21.48 22.39
CA GLU A 98 -23.71 -20.74 23.42
C GLU A 98 -25.17 -20.45 23.02
N TYR A 99 -25.47 -20.39 21.72
CA TYR A 99 -26.80 -20.03 21.21
C TYR A 99 -27.45 -21.14 20.34
N GLY A 100 -26.74 -22.23 20.02
CA GLY A 100 -27.16 -23.19 19.00
C GLY A 100 -27.43 -24.62 19.47
N ASN A 101 -26.98 -25.05 20.65
CA ASN A 101 -27.09 -26.46 21.05
C ASN A 101 -28.44 -26.82 21.70
N HIS A 102 -29.31 -25.85 21.97
CA HIS A 102 -30.62 -26.07 22.59
C HIS A 102 -31.79 -26.01 21.61
N MET A 103 -31.55 -25.77 20.31
CA MET A 103 -32.64 -25.63 19.33
C MET A 103 -33.39 -26.96 19.07
N LEU A 104 -32.81 -28.09 19.44
CA LEU A 104 -33.36 -29.44 19.24
C LEU A 104 -33.44 -30.26 20.55
N ASP A 105 -33.48 -29.59 21.70
CA ASP A 105 -33.67 -30.23 23.01
C ASP A 105 -35.14 -30.69 23.13
N ALA A 106 -35.45 -31.87 22.60
CA ALA A 106 -36.80 -32.46 22.63
C ALA A 106 -37.25 -32.86 24.07
N ASP A 107 -36.36 -32.75 25.05
CA ASP A 107 -36.52 -33.31 26.41
C ASP A 107 -37.07 -32.31 27.45
N LYS A 108 -37.52 -31.11 27.03
CA LYS A 108 -38.05 -30.11 27.97
C LYS A 108 -39.56 -30.21 28.25
N ASN A 109 -40.22 -31.31 27.85
CA ASN A 109 -41.68 -31.45 27.90
C ASN A 109 -42.18 -32.70 28.67
N LEU A 110 -41.43 -33.21 29.65
CA LEU A 110 -41.89 -34.28 30.56
C LEU A 110 -41.83 -33.84 32.02
#